data_AF-A0A0R2CQ10-F1
#
_entry.id   AF-A0A0R2CQ10-F1
#
_cell.length_a   1.000
_cell.length_b   1.000
_cell.length_c   1.000
_cell.angle_alpha   90.00
_cell.angle_beta   90.00
_cell.angle_gamma   90.00
#
_symmetry.space_group_name_H-M   'P 1'
#
loop_
_entity.id
_entity.type
_entity.pdbx_description
1 polymer ?
#
loop_
_entity_poly.entity_id
_entity_poly.type
_entity_poly.pdbx_seq_one_letter_code
_entity_poly.pdbx_strand_id
1 'polypeptide(L)'
;MKMTRKKQHGINKKLFVNITVLFFIIIICYVVESGDTLSSIANKFNTTVTKIMNVNNLSTGTINAGSTLRVPNGTLSTTNSK
;
A
#
# COMPACT_ATOMS: atom_id res chain seq x y z
N MET A 1 13.11 32.87 -39.10
CA MET A 1 13.59 31.47 -39.14
C MET A 1 13.87 31.00 -37.72
N LYS A 2 13.11 29.99 -37.26
CA LYS A 2 13.33 29.11 -36.09
C LYS A 2 13.47 29.75 -34.70
N MET A 3 12.32 30.01 -34.10
CA MET A 3 12.12 30.03 -32.65
C MET A 3 12.24 28.58 -32.15
N THR A 4 13.34 28.26 -31.47
CA THR A 4 13.64 26.92 -30.98
C THR A 4 12.73 26.60 -29.78
N ARG A 5 11.73 25.74 -29.99
CA ARG A 5 10.90 25.19 -28.91
C ARG A 5 11.79 24.49 -27.90
N LYS A 6 11.90 25.05 -26.68
CA LYS A 6 12.43 24.33 -25.53
C LYS A 6 11.66 23.01 -25.44
N LYS A 7 12.36 21.89 -25.63
CA LYS A 7 11.83 20.57 -25.27
C LYS A 7 11.43 20.68 -23.80
N GLN A 8 10.13 20.67 -23.52
CA GLN A 8 9.64 20.16 -22.25
C GLN A 8 10.31 18.79 -22.10
N HIS A 9 11.34 18.70 -21.26
CA HIS A 9 11.96 17.42 -20.92
C HIS A 9 10.94 16.70 -20.05
N GLY A 10 9.96 16.10 -20.73
CA GLY A 10 8.86 15.39 -20.14
C GLY A 10 9.44 14.22 -19.39
N ILE A 11 9.59 14.39 -18.08
CA ILE A 11 9.74 13.26 -17.18
C ILE A 11 8.48 12.43 -17.42
N ASN A 12 8.65 11.28 -18.07
CA ASN A 12 7.55 10.39 -18.42
C ASN A 12 6.64 10.23 -17.19
N LYS A 13 5.38 10.69 -17.26
CA LYS A 13 4.43 10.56 -16.14
C LYS A 13 4.35 9.11 -15.63
N LYS A 14 4.64 8.14 -16.51
CA LYS A 14 4.73 6.70 -16.24
C LYS A 14 5.93 6.27 -15.35
N LEU A 15 7.01 7.06 -15.35
CA LEU A 15 8.21 6.90 -14.52
C LEU A 15 8.01 7.55 -13.13
N PHE A 16 7.27 8.68 -13.05
CA PHE A 16 6.86 9.28 -11.78
C PHE A 16 5.87 8.40 -11.01
N VAL A 17 4.94 7.72 -11.70
CA VAL A 17 3.99 6.81 -11.05
C VAL A 17 4.67 5.54 -10.49
N ASN A 18 5.76 5.04 -11.08
CA ASN A 18 6.45 3.85 -10.57
C ASN A 18 7.56 4.14 -9.54
N ILE A 19 8.10 5.36 -9.49
CA ILE A 19 9.15 5.73 -8.53
C ILE A 19 8.56 6.40 -7.27
N THR A 20 7.47 7.18 -7.39
CA THR A 20 6.85 7.83 -6.22
C THR A 20 6.03 6.86 -5.35
N VAL A 21 5.49 5.78 -5.92
CA VAL A 21 4.77 4.73 -5.16
C VAL A 21 5.72 3.89 -4.30
N LEU A 22 7.00 3.81 -4.67
CA LEU A 22 7.99 3.00 -3.96
C LEU A 22 8.33 3.52 -2.55
N PHE A 23 7.85 4.71 -2.16
CA PHE A 23 8.24 5.36 -0.91
C PHE A 23 7.07 5.72 0.03
N PHE A 24 5.83 5.36 -0.28
CA PHE A 24 4.67 5.70 0.58
C PHE A 24 3.75 4.49 0.88
N ILE A 25 4.34 3.32 1.16
CA ILE A 25 3.60 2.27 1.90
C ILE A 25 3.83 2.55 3.38
N ILE A 26 2.81 3.07 4.06
CA ILE A 26 2.84 3.23 5.51
C ILE A 26 2.55 1.85 6.12
N ILE A 27 3.48 1.33 6.91
CA ILE A 27 3.28 0.11 7.69
C ILE A 27 2.87 0.51 9.11
N ILE A 28 1.67 0.09 9.52
CA ILE A 28 1.17 0.27 10.88
C ILE A 28 1.46 -1.01 11.66
N CYS A 29 2.11 -0.89 12.83
CA CYS A 29 2.24 -2.00 13.77
C CYS A 29 0.99 -2.05 14.64
N TYR A 30 0.19 -3.11 14.49
CA TYR A 30 -1.06 -3.30 15.20
C TYR A 30 -0.94 -4.47 16.17
N VAL A 31 -1.40 -4.31 17.42
CA VAL A 31 -1.48 -5.43 18.37
C VAL A 31 -2.85 -6.06 18.22
N VAL A 32 -2.90 -7.34 17.86
CA VAL A 32 -4.13 -8.08 17.61
C VAL A 32 -4.94 -8.18 18.91
N GLU A 33 -6.21 -7.78 18.88
CA GLU A 33 -7.10 -7.87 20.03
C GLU A 33 -7.91 -9.18 19.99
N SER A 34 -8.45 -9.58 21.14
CA SER A 34 -9.31 -10.76 21.23
C SER A 34 -10.56 -10.58 20.36
N GLY A 35 -10.77 -11.49 19.41
CA GLY A 35 -11.88 -11.45 18.46
C GLY A 35 -11.54 -10.83 17.10
N ASP A 36 -10.33 -10.29 16.94
CA ASP A 36 -9.88 -9.81 15.64
C ASP A 36 -9.67 -10.96 14.64
N THR A 37 -10.02 -10.68 13.38
CA THR A 37 -9.68 -11.51 12.23
C THR A 37 -8.88 -10.71 11.21
N LEU A 38 -8.09 -11.38 10.37
CA LEU A 38 -7.37 -10.70 9.28
C LEU A 38 -8.31 -9.88 8.39
N SER A 39 -9.53 -10.37 8.14
CA SER A 39 -10.54 -9.68 7.34
C SER A 39 -11.02 -8.39 8.03
N SER A 40 -11.32 -8.44 9.33
CA SER A 40 -11.73 -7.25 10.09
C SER A 40 -10.62 -6.20 10.15
N ILE A 41 -9.37 -6.62 10.33
CA ILE A 41 -8.19 -5.74 10.34
C ILE A 41 -7.98 -5.15 8.94
N ALA A 42 -8.06 -5.97 7.88
CA ALA A 42 -7.90 -5.50 6.51
C ALA A 42 -8.91 -4.40 6.17
N ASN A 43 -10.17 -4.58 6.56
CA ASN A 43 -11.22 -3.58 6.37
C ASN A 43 -10.94 -2.32 7.19
N LYS A 44 -10.56 -2.46 8.46
CA LYS A 44 -10.23 -1.35 9.37
C LYS A 44 -9.13 -0.45 8.83
N PHE A 45 -8.14 -1.04 8.16
CA PHE A 45 -6.97 -0.33 7.64
C PHE A 45 -6.98 -0.14 6.12
N ASN A 46 -8.13 -0.33 5.47
CA ASN A 46 -8.31 -0.21 4.02
C ASN A 46 -7.21 -0.92 3.21
N THR A 47 -6.96 -2.18 3.56
CA THR A 47 -5.98 -3.05 2.90
C THR A 47 -6.61 -4.40 2.59
N THR A 48 -5.81 -5.38 2.15
CA THR A 48 -6.30 -6.73 1.86
C THR A 48 -5.66 -7.76 2.78
N VAL A 49 -6.40 -8.83 3.08
CA VAL A 49 -5.89 -9.98 3.84
C VAL A 49 -4.60 -10.49 3.22
N THR A 50 -4.56 -10.66 1.90
CA THR A 50 -3.36 -11.11 1.17
C THR A 50 -2.16 -10.19 1.39
N LYS A 51 -2.35 -8.86 1.38
CA LYS A 51 -1.26 -7.91 1.64
C LYS A 51 -0.75 -8.04 3.08
N ILE A 52 -1.65 -8.14 4.05
CA ILE A 52 -1.27 -8.36 5.45
C ILE A 52 -0.49 -9.67 5.59
N MET A 53 -0.98 -10.77 5.01
CA MET A 53 -0.31 -12.08 5.08
C MET A 53 1.09 -12.02 4.46
N ASN A 54 1.23 -11.43 3.28
CA ASN A 54 2.51 -11.31 2.59
C ASN A 54 3.54 -10.51 3.40
N VAL A 55 3.12 -9.39 4.03
CA VAL A 55 4.04 -8.55 4.83
C VAL A 55 4.46 -9.22 6.14
N ASN A 56 3.65 -10.14 6.67
CA ASN A 56 3.92 -10.86 7.91
C ASN A 56 4.40 -12.30 7.67
N ASN A 57 4.65 -12.70 6.42
CA ASN A 57 5.02 -14.07 6.02
C ASN A 57 4.06 -15.15 6.59
N LEU A 58 2.76 -14.84 6.65
CA LEU A 58 1.74 -15.78 7.11
C LEU A 58 1.33 -16.72 5.98
N SER A 59 1.40 -18.03 6.23
CA SER A 59 0.90 -19.06 5.32
C SER A 59 -0.60 -19.34 5.48
N THR A 60 -1.14 -19.07 6.67
CA THR A 60 -2.55 -19.28 7.02
C THR A 60 -3.19 -17.99 7.50
N GLY A 61 -4.52 -17.97 7.51
CA GLY A 61 -5.30 -16.82 7.98
C GLY A 61 -5.38 -16.68 9.51
N THR A 62 -4.65 -17.50 10.26
CA THR A 62 -4.73 -17.57 11.72
C THR A 62 -3.81 -16.55 12.37
N ILE A 63 -4.34 -15.76 13.28
CA ILE A 63 -3.60 -14.78 14.10
C ILE A 63 -3.95 -14.97 15.57
N ASN A 64 -3.00 -14.68 16.44
CA ASN A 64 -3.17 -14.82 17.89
C ASN A 64 -3.36 -13.44 18.53
N ALA A 65 -4.31 -13.35 19.46
CA ALA A 65 -4.47 -12.15 20.28
C ALA A 65 -3.16 -11.83 21.04
N GLY A 66 -2.84 -10.55 21.15
CA GLY A 66 -1.60 -10.04 21.73
C GLY A 66 -0.38 -10.05 20.79
N SER A 67 -0.47 -10.67 19.61
CA SER A 67 0.63 -10.62 18.63
C SER A 67 0.70 -9.28 17.90
N THR A 68 1.90 -8.87 17.51
CA THR A 68 2.10 -7.68 16.65
C THR A 68 1.98 -8.07 15.19
N LEU A 69 1.10 -7.39 14.48
CA LEU A 69 0.81 -7.57 13.06
C LEU A 69 1.16 -6.31 12.28
N ARG A 70 1.95 -6.46 11.21
CA ARG A 70 2.30 -5.37 10.30
C ARG A 70 1.19 -5.18 9.28
N VAL A 71 0.48 -4.07 9.35
CA VAL A 71 -0.65 -3.79 8.47
C VAL A 71 -0.24 -2.71 7.46
N PRO A 72 -0.06 -3.06 6.17
CA PRO A 72 0.26 -2.09 5.14
C PRO A 72 -1.00 -1.28 4.79
N ASN A 73 -1.00 0.02 5.08
CA ASN A 73 -2.03 0.94 4.61
C ASN A 73 -1.58 1.53 3.27
N GLY A 74 -2.29 1.18 2.20
CA GLY A 74 -2.00 1.61 0.85
C GLY A 74 -2.68 2.93 0.50
N THR A 75 -2.41 4.02 1.22
CA THR A 75 -2.91 5.34 0.78
C THR A 75 -1.99 5.94 -0.27
N LEU A 76 -2.09 5.41 -1.48
CA LEU A 76 -2.23 6.21 -2.69
C LEU A 76 -3.32 5.56 -3.54
N SER A 77 -4.57 5.79 -3.15
CA SER A 77 -5.71 5.67 -4.07
C SER A 77 -5.49 6.68 -5.20
N THR A 78 -4.71 6.29 -6.21
CA THR A 78 -4.84 6.88 -7.53
C THR A 78 -6.12 6.29 -8.10
N THR A 79 -7.24 6.90 -7.71
CA THR A 79 -8.57 6.64 -8.28
C THR A 79 -8.49 6.97 -9.77
N ASN A 80 -8.14 5.97 -10.58
CA ASN A 80 -8.38 5.98 -12.01
C ASN A 80 -9.68 5.17 -12.22
N SER A 81 -10.78 5.73 -11.72
CA SER A 81 -12.11 5.28 -12.10
C SER A 81 -12.33 5.69 -13.55
N LYS A 82 -12.42 4.72 -14.44
CA LYS A 82 -13.03 4.88 -15.77
C LYS A 82 -14.32 4.07 -15.78
#